data_AF-A0AAU7ZAZ3-F1
#
_entry.id   AF-A0AAU7ZAZ3-F1
#
_cell.length_a   1.000
_cell.length_b   1.000
_cell.length_c   1.000
_cell.angle_alpha   90.00
_cell.angle_beta   90.00
_cell.angle_gamma   90.00
#
_symmetry.space_group_name_H-M   'P 1'
#
loop_
_entity.id
_entity.type
_entity.pdbx_description
1 polymer ?
#
loop_
_entity_poly.entity_id
_entity_poly.type
_entity_poly.pdbx_seq_one_letter_code
_entity_poly.pdbx_strand_id
1 'polypeptide(L)'
;MTKQPATDQPWIATEATVTACRYQSPGLSTLAFGFQTGEKFRIAFDYYAHGRLYSDEFQSPTAIPQNEHISITYNTLHPEQNSRGQGSGTAFKTTRPLILIIGIIGSIFLSLLWLVVLHSCR
;
A
#
# COMPACT_ATOMS: atom_id res chain seq x y z
N MET A 1 23.65 -30.95 -17.50
CA MET A 1 23.03 -29.85 -16.72
C MET A 1 22.12 -29.06 -17.65
N THR A 2 20.87 -29.50 -17.79
CA THR A 2 19.84 -28.83 -18.59
C THR A 2 19.26 -27.69 -17.75
N LYS A 3 19.55 -26.44 -18.12
CA LYS A 3 18.88 -25.27 -17.55
C LYS A 3 17.40 -25.38 -17.91
N GLN A 4 16.55 -25.51 -16.89
CA GLN A 4 15.11 -25.37 -16.99
C GLN A 4 14.79 -24.02 -17.64
N PRO A 5 13.99 -23.95 -18.73
CA PRO A 5 13.56 -22.66 -19.25
C PRO A 5 12.67 -22.03 -18.18
N ALA A 6 13.12 -20.91 -17.61
CA ALA A 6 12.24 -20.04 -16.87
C ALA A 6 11.11 -19.66 -17.82
N THR A 7 9.87 -19.89 -17.40
CA THR A 7 8.69 -19.55 -18.16
C THR A 7 8.71 -18.02 -18.36
N ASP A 8 9.25 -17.56 -19.49
CA ASP A 8 9.22 -16.16 -19.91
C ASP A 8 7.76 -15.76 -20.10
N GLN A 9 7.12 -15.26 -19.04
CA GLN A 9 5.89 -14.52 -19.21
C GLN A 9 6.22 -13.28 -20.04
N PRO A 10 5.56 -13.03 -21.18
CA PRO A 10 5.97 -11.94 -22.07
C PRO A 10 5.49 -10.62 -21.48
N TRP A 11 6.34 -10.01 -20.66
CA TRP A 11 6.13 -8.67 -20.16
C TRP A 11 6.66 -7.70 -21.21
N ILE A 12 5.78 -6.88 -21.81
CA ILE A 12 6.14 -5.92 -22.86
C ILE A 12 6.14 -4.51 -22.28
N ALA A 13 7.18 -3.74 -22.62
CA ALA A 13 7.27 -2.33 -22.29
C ALA A 13 6.30 -1.52 -23.17
N THR A 14 5.55 -0.60 -22.55
CA THR A 14 4.67 0.35 -23.23
C THR A 14 4.72 1.69 -22.53
N GLU A 15 4.19 2.71 -23.20
CA GLU A 15 4.04 4.03 -22.63
C GLU A 15 2.62 4.19 -22.10
N ALA A 16 2.54 4.61 -20.85
CA ALA A 16 1.30 5.03 -20.19
C ALA A 16 1.27 6.55 -20.14
N THR A 17 0.09 7.13 -20.34
CA THR A 17 -0.16 8.56 -20.21
C THR A 17 -0.85 8.82 -18.87
N VAL A 18 -0.29 9.73 -18.08
CA VAL A 18 -0.86 10.10 -16.79
C VAL A 18 -2.12 10.93 -17.01
N THR A 19 -3.26 10.43 -16.52
CA THR A 19 -4.56 11.11 -16.65
C THR A 19 -4.90 11.96 -15.44
N ALA A 20 -4.49 11.54 -14.25
CA ALA A 20 -4.71 12.33 -13.04
C ALA A 20 -3.59 12.16 -12.02
N CYS A 21 -3.29 13.26 -11.31
CA CYS A 21 -2.44 13.25 -10.13
C CYS A 21 -3.23 13.87 -8.98
N ARG A 22 -3.52 13.08 -7.94
CA ARG A 22 -4.28 13.51 -6.77
C ARG A 22 -3.41 13.42 -5.53
N TYR A 23 -3.38 14.47 -4.72
CA TYR A 23 -2.74 14.41 -3.41
C TYR A 23 -3.64 13.64 -2.44
N GLN A 24 -3.10 12.60 -1.82
CA GLN A 24 -3.76 11.84 -0.76
C GLN A 24 -3.22 12.33 0.57
N SER A 25 -4.01 13.15 1.27
CA SER A 25 -3.64 13.60 2.61
C SER A 25 -3.54 12.37 3.52
N PRO A 26 -2.42 12.18 4.24
CA PRO A 26 -2.33 11.10 5.19
C PRO A 26 -3.37 11.37 6.29
N GLY A 27 -4.28 10.41 6.52
CA GLY A 27 -5.40 10.59 7.44
C GLY A 27 -4.94 10.89 8.86
N LEU A 28 -5.83 11.39 9.72
CA LEU A 28 -5.54 11.83 11.09
C LEU A 28 -4.65 10.88 11.91
N SER A 29 -4.70 9.57 11.65
CA SER A 29 -3.87 8.55 12.30
C SER A 29 -2.37 8.71 12.10
N THR A 30 -1.89 9.33 11.02
CA THR A 30 -0.44 9.54 10.81
C THR A 30 0.11 10.72 11.60
N LEU A 31 -0.73 11.74 11.83
CA LEU A 31 -0.38 12.92 12.65
C LEU A 31 -0.17 12.53 14.13
N ALA A 32 -0.91 11.54 14.61
CA ALA A 32 -0.84 11.07 16.00
C ALA A 32 0.44 10.27 16.33
N PHE A 33 1.14 9.72 15.32
CA PHE A 33 2.26 8.80 15.54
C PHE A 33 3.55 9.12 14.77
N GLY A 34 3.64 10.28 14.09
CA GLY A 34 4.87 10.74 13.46
C GLY A 34 5.36 9.90 12.27
N PHE A 35 4.57 8.94 11.79
CA PHE A 35 4.90 8.15 10.62
C PHE A 35 4.58 8.93 9.35
N GLN A 36 5.61 9.40 8.65
CA GLN A 36 5.46 9.94 7.30
C GLN A 36 5.21 8.78 6.34
N THR A 37 3.99 8.64 5.85
CA THR A 37 3.72 7.81 4.68
C THR A 37 4.46 8.45 3.51
N GLY A 38 5.48 7.75 3.00
CA GLY A 38 6.33 8.27 1.91
C GLY A 38 5.53 8.56 0.64
N GLU A 39 4.44 7.83 0.43
CA GLU A 39 3.54 7.98 -0.70
C GLU A 39 2.47 9.02 -0.39
N LYS A 40 2.40 10.04 -1.24
CA LYS A 40 1.57 11.24 -1.03
C LYS A 40 0.65 11.51 -2.21
N PHE A 41 0.96 10.97 -3.38
CA PHE A 41 0.22 11.21 -4.60
C PHE A 41 -0.32 9.90 -5.16
N ARG A 42 -1.59 9.92 -5.56
CA ARG A 42 -2.24 8.87 -6.30
C ARG A 42 -2.26 9.26 -7.77
N ILE A 43 -1.55 8.49 -8.58
CA ILE A 43 -1.34 8.75 -9.99
C ILE A 43 -2.19 7.77 -10.79
N ALA A 44 -3.17 8.29 -11.53
CA ALA A 44 -3.95 7.53 -12.50
C ALA A 44 -3.29 7.65 -13.87
N PHE A 45 -3.20 6.53 -14.57
CA PHE A 45 -2.57 6.45 -15.88
C PHE A 45 -3.34 5.51 -16.80
N ASP A 46 -3.28 5.83 -18.08
CA ASP A 46 -3.90 5.04 -19.14
C ASP A 46 -2.82 4.50 -20.08
N TYR A 47 -2.92 3.26 -20.49
CA TYR A 47 -2.03 2.64 -21.47
C TYR A 47 -2.81 1.88 -22.52
N TYR A 48 -2.21 1.78 -23.70
CA TYR A 48 -2.79 1.05 -24.81
C TYR A 48 -2.16 -0.34 -24.91
N ALA A 49 -3.00 -1.38 -24.86
CA ALA A 49 -2.60 -2.77 -25.01
C ALA A 49 -3.67 -3.55 -25.79
N HIS A 50 -3.25 -4.40 -26.73
CA HIS A 50 -4.16 -5.26 -27.50
C HIS A 50 -5.35 -4.54 -28.16
N GLY A 51 -5.14 -3.32 -28.65
CA GLY A 51 -6.20 -2.55 -29.31
C GLY A 51 -7.19 -1.88 -28.35
N ARG A 52 -6.95 -1.93 -27.03
CA ARG A 52 -7.81 -1.38 -25.98
C ARG A 52 -7.03 -0.47 -25.04
N LEU A 53 -7.73 0.51 -24.48
CA LEU A 53 -7.20 1.37 -23.43
C LEU A 53 -7.47 0.71 -22.07
N TYR A 54 -6.43 0.64 -21.24
CA TYR A 54 -6.50 0.19 -19.86
C TYR A 54 -6.11 1.34 -18.95
N SER A 55 -6.84 1.49 -17.86
CA SER A 55 -6.61 2.53 -16.86
C SER A 55 -6.27 1.88 -15.53
N ASP A 56 -5.24 2.38 -14.86
CA ASP A 56 -4.85 1.90 -13.54
C ASP A 56 -4.25 3.04 -12.70
N GLU A 57 -4.04 2.78 -11.42
CA GLU A 57 -3.60 3.76 -10.46
C GLU A 57 -2.47 3.22 -9.58
N PHE A 58 -1.46 4.05 -9.30
CA PHE A 58 -0.39 3.74 -8.38
C PHE A 58 -0.13 4.88 -7.41
N GLN A 59 0.50 4.61 -6.27
CA GLN A 59 0.90 5.65 -5.33
C GLN A 59 2.37 6.02 -5.54
N SER A 60 2.65 7.32 -5.50
CA SER A 60 3.97 7.90 -5.72
C SER A 60 4.32 8.89 -4.59
N PRO A 61 5.58 8.93 -4.14
CA PRO A 61 6.07 9.98 -3.24
C PRO A 61 6.18 11.35 -3.95
N THR A 62 6.31 11.33 -5.27
CA THR A 62 6.53 12.51 -6.11
C THR A 62 5.31 12.77 -6.99
N ALA A 63 4.92 14.04 -7.12
CA ALA A 63 3.86 14.43 -8.04
C ALA A 63 4.33 14.22 -9.50
N ILE A 64 3.47 13.63 -10.31
CA ILE A 64 3.72 13.41 -11.74
C ILE A 64 2.65 14.23 -12.48
N PRO A 65 3.02 15.24 -13.29
CA PRO A 65 2.06 16.05 -14.04
C PRO A 65 1.13 15.21 -14.93
N GLN A 66 -0.07 15.76 -15.15
CA GLN A 66 -1.01 15.21 -16.12
C GLN A 66 -0.39 15.29 -17.53
N ASN A 67 -0.77 14.34 -18.38
CA ASN A 67 -0.25 14.20 -19.75
C ASN A 67 1.26 13.91 -19.83
N GLU A 68 1.87 13.46 -18.74
CA GLU A 68 3.23 12.92 -18.75
C GLU A 68 3.22 11.45 -19.19
N HIS A 69 4.24 11.07 -19.96
CA HIS A 69 4.44 9.69 -20.40
C HIS A 69 5.34 8.94 -19.42
N ILE A 70 4.82 7.85 -18.86
CA ILE A 70 5.56 6.99 -17.95
C ILE A 70 5.79 5.62 -18.61
N SER A 71 6.98 5.07 -18.43
CA SER A 71 7.26 3.70 -18.85
C SER A 71 6.63 2.70 -17.88
N ILE A 72 5.84 1.80 -18.43
CA ILE A 72 5.25 0.67 -17.72
C ILE A 72 5.52 -0.62 -18.48
N THR A 73 5.39 -1.73 -17.79
CA THR A 73 5.46 -3.05 -18.40
C THR A 73 4.16 -3.77 -18.10
N TYR A 74 3.53 -4.38 -19.10
CA TYR A 74 2.30 -5.13 -18.92
C TYR A 74 2.47 -6.58 -19.37
N ASN A 75 1.67 -7.47 -18.79
CA ASN A 75 1.66 -8.89 -19.16
C ASN A 75 0.86 -9.07 -20.45
N THR A 76 1.44 -9.66 -21.50
CA THR A 76 0.71 -9.84 -22.76
C THR A 76 -0.42 -10.85 -22.67
N LEU A 77 -0.35 -11.83 -21.77
CA LEU A 77 -1.42 -12.80 -21.56
C LEU A 77 -2.57 -12.21 -20.74
N HIS A 78 -2.26 -11.23 -19.92
CA HIS A 78 -3.17 -10.56 -18.98
C HIS A 78 -2.92 -9.05 -19.04
N PRO A 79 -3.42 -8.34 -20.06
CA PRO A 79 -3.11 -6.93 -20.28
C PRO A 79 -3.58 -6.01 -19.14
N GLU A 80 -4.47 -6.47 -18.27
CA GLU A 80 -4.86 -5.83 -17.02
C GLU A 80 -3.75 -5.81 -15.95
N GLN A 81 -2.77 -6.70 -16.05
CA GLN A 81 -1.63 -6.76 -15.13
C GLN A 81 -0.50 -5.88 -15.65
N ASN A 82 -0.07 -4.93 -14.82
CA ASN A 82 1.04 -4.06 -15.14
C ASN A 82 1.99 -3.88 -13.94
N SER A 83 3.20 -3.40 -14.21
CA SER A 83 4.28 -3.27 -13.24
C SER A 83 4.05 -2.18 -12.19
N ARG A 84 3.08 -1.27 -12.39
CA ARG A 84 2.79 -0.16 -11.48
C ARG A 84 1.47 -0.29 -10.72
N GLY A 85 0.51 -1.06 -11.22
CA GLY A 85 -0.82 -1.31 -10.66
C GLY A 85 -0.84 -2.04 -9.32
N GLN A 86 0.31 -2.58 -8.91
CA GLN A 86 0.49 -3.26 -7.61
C GLN A 86 1.34 -2.49 -6.60
N GLY A 87 1.77 -1.25 -6.90
CA GLY A 87 2.33 -0.32 -5.91
C GLY A 87 1.28 0.74 -5.59
N SER A 88 0.53 0.70 -4.48
CA SER A 88 1.08 0.56 -3.13
C SER A 88 -0.01 0.11 -2.16
N GLY A 89 -0.33 -1.17 -2.22
CA GLY A 89 -0.54 -1.88 -0.97
C GLY A 89 0.81 -2.41 -0.57
N THR A 90 1.65 -1.63 0.12
CA THR A 90 2.43 -2.27 1.17
C THR A 90 1.37 -3.01 1.94
N ALA A 91 1.38 -4.35 1.83
CA ALA A 91 0.57 -5.19 2.66
C ALA A 91 0.73 -4.56 4.03
N PHE A 92 -0.36 -4.03 4.60
CA PHE A 92 -0.37 -3.71 5.99
C PHE A 92 -0.03 -5.06 6.62
N LYS A 93 1.26 -5.30 6.87
CA LYS A 93 1.67 -6.07 8.00
C LYS A 93 1.07 -5.24 9.12
N THR A 94 -0.19 -5.55 9.40
CA THR A 94 -0.87 -5.32 10.64
C THR A 94 -0.03 -6.10 11.64
N THR A 95 1.17 -5.58 11.90
CA THR A 95 1.91 -5.81 13.11
C THR A 95 0.97 -5.20 14.12
N ARG A 96 0.05 -6.02 14.62
CA ARG A 96 -0.82 -5.69 15.74
C ARG A 96 0.12 -5.01 16.73
N PRO A 97 -0.05 -3.70 17.02
CA PRO A 97 0.94 -2.99 17.80
C PRO A 97 0.98 -3.70 19.15
N LEU A 98 2.12 -4.29 19.48
CA LEU A 98 2.36 -5.06 20.71
C LEU A 98 1.98 -4.25 21.97
N ILE A 99 1.90 -2.94 21.81
CA ILE A 99 1.41 -1.93 22.76
C ILE A 99 -0.06 -2.16 23.16
N LEU A 100 -0.94 -2.60 22.25
CA LEU A 100 -2.34 -2.93 22.61
C LEU A 100 -2.40 -4.14 23.56
N ILE A 101 -1.50 -5.11 23.40
CA ILE A 101 -1.43 -6.29 24.28
C ILE A 101 -0.96 -5.87 25.68
N ILE A 102 0.05 -5.00 25.76
CA ILE A 102 0.54 -4.47 27.05
C ILE A 102 -0.54 -3.68 27.78
N GLY A 103 -1.30 -2.83 27.06
CA GLY A 103 -2.37 -2.03 27.65
C GLY A 103 -3.50 -2.87 28.27
N ILE A 104 -3.92 -3.95 27.58
CA ILE A 104 -4.95 -4.86 28.09
C ILE A 104 -4.46 -5.58 29.36
N ILE A 105 -3.24 -6.12 29.33
CA ILE A 105 -2.67 -6.84 30.49
C ILE A 105 -2.53 -5.90 31.69
N GLY A 106 -2.01 -4.68 31.47
CA GLY A 106 -1.89 -3.67 32.52
C GLY A 106 -3.23 -3.28 33.15
N SER A 107 -4.28 -3.11 32.33
CA SER A 107 -5.63 -2.78 32.81
C SER A 107 -6.23 -3.91 33.67
N ILE A 108 -5.98 -5.17 33.32
CA ILE A 108 -6.45 -6.33 34.09
C ILE A 108 -5.76 -6.37 35.47
N PHE A 109 -4.43 -6.21 35.51
CA PHE A 109 -3.69 -6.21 36.78
C PHE A 109 -4.08 -5.04 37.69
N LEU A 110 -4.26 -3.84 37.12
CA LEU A 110 -4.69 -2.67 37.89
C LEU A 110 -6.10 -2.86 38.47
N SER A 111 -7.03 -3.44 37.70
CA SER A 111 -8.39 -3.74 38.16
C SER A 111 -8.41 -4.81 39.27
N LEU A 112 -7.58 -5.85 39.14
CA LEU A 112 -7.43 -6.89 40.15
C LEU A 112 -6.81 -6.34 41.44
N LEU A 113 -5.76 -5.53 41.33
CA LEU A 113 -5.12 -4.88 42.47
C LEU A 113 -6.12 -3.97 43.21
N TRP A 114 -6.89 -3.19 42.45
CA TRP A 114 -7.93 -2.32 43.01
C TRP A 114 -9.03 -3.10 43.75
N LEU A 115 -9.48 -4.21 43.17
CA LEU A 115 -10.45 -5.11 43.81
C LEU A 115 -9.91 -5.69 45.12
N VAL A 116 -8.65 -6.11 45.17
CA VAL A 116 -8.01 -6.63 46.39
C VAL A 116 -7.95 -5.55 47.48
N VAL A 117 -7.55 -4.32 47.14
CA VAL A 117 -7.51 -3.21 48.10
C VAL A 117 -8.90 -2.93 48.69
N LEU A 118 -9.95 -2.88 47.85
CA LEU A 118 -11.31 -2.63 48.32
C LEU A 118 -11.87 -3.80 49.15
N HIS A 119 -11.54 -5.05 48.82
CA HIS A 119 -11.99 -6.21 49.58
C HIS A 119 -11.23 -6.44 50.89
N SER A 120 -9.98 -5.98 51.00
CA SER A 120 -9.20 -6.04 52.25
C SER A 120 -9.52 -4.90 53.23
N CYS A 121 -10.29 -3.90 52.82
CA CYS A 121 -10.80 -2.82 53.68
C CYS A 121 -12.20 -3.11 54.26
N ARG A 122 -12.62 -4.37 54.30
CA ARG A 122 -13.85 -4.82 54.97
C ARG A 122 -13.50 -5.94 55.95
#